data_AF-A0A9Q3D9G7-F1
#
_entry.id   AF-A0A9Q3D9G7-F1
#
_cell.length_a   1.000
_cell.length_b   1.000
_cell.length_c   1.000
_cell.angle_alpha   90.00
_cell.angle_beta   90.00
_cell.angle_gamma   90.00
#
_symmetry.space_group_name_H-M   'P 1'
#
loop_
_entity.id
_entity.type
_entity.pdbx_description
1 polymer ?
#
loop_
_entity_poly.entity_id
_entity_poly.type
_entity_poly.pdbx_seq_one_letter_code
_entity_poly.pdbx_strand_id
1 'polypeptide(L)'
;MMDSNLHHPLWNPNKYTRTHSQARELIKICGKKGFHLIFPKHIPTFLGELKSPCLILKCAFKKNLSIQPKNLDRKQFLETLQQKLGQNTDPATSVECTTQDLMAAVTEDYNSQGKWVTTNPARSKAWWNKEQLNNLVSLRNKARRNMLKDQNNKAQKEYHHYQQLFKQKIWELKSSHWRKFLAKRGPEHA
;
A
#
# COMPACT_ATOMS: atom_id res chain seq x y z
N MET A 1 -3.32 4.91 -1.66
CA MET A 1 -4.43 5.33 -2.54
C MET A 1 -4.48 6.84 -2.45
N MET A 2 -4.22 7.54 -3.55
CA MET A 2 -4.15 9.00 -3.61
C MET A 2 -5.24 9.49 -4.55
N ASP A 3 -5.88 10.60 -4.21
CA ASP A 3 -6.83 11.28 -5.08
C ASP A 3 -6.13 12.49 -5.70
N SER A 4 -5.78 12.38 -6.98
CA SER A 4 -4.93 13.36 -7.64
C SER A 4 -5.70 14.41 -8.41
N ASN A 5 -7.00 14.22 -8.68
CA ASN A 5 -7.81 15.10 -9.54
C ASN A 5 -7.17 15.38 -10.91
N LEU A 6 -6.40 14.42 -11.45
CA LEU A 6 -5.64 14.55 -12.69
C LEU A 6 -6.27 13.73 -13.82
N HIS A 7 -6.28 14.30 -15.03
CA HIS A 7 -6.77 13.63 -16.24
C HIS A 7 -5.63 13.14 -17.13
N HIS A 8 -5.73 11.89 -17.62
CA HIS A 8 -4.79 11.32 -18.57
C HIS A 8 -5.43 10.21 -19.42
N PRO A 9 -5.14 10.10 -20.73
CA PRO A 9 -5.75 9.11 -21.63
C PRO A 9 -5.65 7.64 -21.17
N LEU A 10 -4.60 7.31 -20.41
CA LEU A 10 -4.41 5.96 -19.85
C LEU A 10 -5.50 5.54 -18.86
N TRP A 11 -6.19 6.49 -18.24
CA TRP A 11 -7.25 6.22 -17.26
C TRP A 11 -8.52 7.05 -17.46
N ASN A 12 -8.53 7.94 -18.44
CA ASN A 12 -9.71 8.66 -18.88
C ASN A 12 -10.72 7.69 -19.54
N PRO A 13 -12.02 8.00 -19.51
CA PRO A 13 -13.02 7.25 -20.26
C PRO A 13 -12.83 7.48 -21.76
N ASN A 14 -13.49 6.62 -22.56
CA ASN A 14 -13.56 6.86 -23.99
C ASN A 14 -14.17 8.24 -24.27
N LYS A 15 -13.57 8.96 -25.23
CA LYS A 15 -13.93 10.32 -25.68
C LYS A 15 -13.48 11.49 -24.78
N TYR A 16 -12.81 11.25 -23.65
CA TYR A 16 -12.26 12.34 -22.82
C TYR A 16 -10.77 12.58 -23.10
N THR A 17 -10.47 13.61 -23.88
CA THR A 17 -9.12 13.90 -24.43
C THR A 17 -8.27 14.79 -23.54
N ARG A 18 -8.85 15.41 -22.51
CA ARG A 18 -8.12 16.34 -21.63
C ARG A 18 -7.00 15.61 -20.89
N THR A 19 -5.81 16.18 -20.96
CA THR A 19 -4.61 15.66 -20.31
C THR A 19 -3.96 16.78 -19.51
N HIS A 20 -3.63 16.52 -18.25
CA HIS A 20 -2.84 17.46 -17.45
C HIS A 20 -1.34 17.15 -17.58
N SER A 21 -0.50 18.19 -17.61
CA SER A 21 0.97 18.05 -17.61
C SER A 21 1.45 17.28 -16.38
N GLN A 22 0.89 17.59 -15.22
CA GLN A 22 1.13 16.90 -13.95
C GLN A 22 0.80 15.40 -14.03
N ALA A 23 -0.19 15.00 -14.82
CA ALA A 23 -0.55 13.60 -15.00
C ALA A 23 0.52 12.84 -15.80
N ARG A 24 1.07 13.48 -16.84
CA ARG A 24 2.18 12.92 -17.62
C ARG A 24 3.44 12.78 -16.77
N GLU A 25 3.74 13.79 -15.98
CA GLU A 25 4.88 13.77 -15.07
C GLU A 25 4.73 12.68 -14.00
N LEU A 26 3.52 12.54 -13.43
CA LEU A 26 3.20 11.48 -12.47
C LEU A 26 3.44 10.09 -13.07
N ILE A 27 2.97 9.83 -14.29
CA ILE A 27 3.22 8.56 -14.99
C ILE A 27 4.72 8.33 -15.19
N LYS A 28 5.46 9.36 -15.62
CA LYS A 28 6.91 9.26 -15.84
C LYS A 28 7.64 8.94 -14.54
N ILE A 29 7.29 9.60 -13.44
CA ILE A 29 7.87 9.36 -12.11
C ILE A 29 7.51 7.96 -11.60
N CYS A 30 6.25 7.56 -11.73
CA CYS A 30 5.78 6.24 -11.34
C CYS A 30 6.46 5.12 -12.14
N GLY A 31 6.54 5.26 -13.47
CA GLY A 31 7.23 4.32 -14.36
C GLY A 31 8.71 4.21 -14.02
N LYS A 32 9.43 5.32 -13.83
CA LYS A 32 10.83 5.34 -13.36
C LYS A 32 11.02 4.61 -12.03
N LYS A 33 10.01 4.61 -11.16
CA LYS A 33 10.04 3.94 -9.86
C LYS A 33 9.47 2.51 -9.90
N GLY A 34 9.19 1.97 -11.09
CA GLY A 34 8.68 0.61 -11.29
C GLY A 34 7.21 0.42 -10.91
N PHE A 35 6.41 1.50 -10.94
CA PHE A 35 4.98 1.44 -10.67
C PHE A 35 4.18 1.44 -11.97
N HIS A 36 3.17 0.55 -12.03
CA HIS A 36 2.21 0.49 -13.13
C HIS A 36 0.79 0.83 -12.64
N LEU A 37 -0.01 1.41 -13.54
CA LEU A 37 -1.43 1.62 -13.30
C LEU A 37 -2.15 0.27 -13.26
N ILE A 38 -3.00 0.09 -12.25
CA ILE A 38 -3.82 -1.13 -12.07
C ILE A 38 -5.31 -0.89 -12.34
N PHE A 39 -5.69 0.27 -12.85
CA PHE A 39 -7.10 0.55 -13.14
C PHE A 39 -7.51 -0.07 -14.49
N PRO A 40 -8.63 -0.80 -14.53
CA PRO A 40 -9.26 -1.15 -15.80
C PRO A 40 -9.63 0.14 -16.55
N LYS A 41 -9.27 0.19 -17.83
CA LYS A 41 -9.59 1.34 -18.68
C LYS A 41 -11.11 1.54 -18.72
N HIS A 42 -11.54 2.80 -18.81
CA HIS A 42 -12.93 3.19 -19.07
C HIS A 42 -13.95 2.97 -17.94
N ILE A 43 -13.53 2.61 -16.72
CA ILE A 43 -14.46 2.54 -15.58
C ILE A 43 -14.45 3.88 -14.82
N PRO A 44 -15.58 4.62 -14.81
CA PRO A 44 -15.66 5.87 -14.07
C PRO A 44 -15.64 5.64 -12.54
N THR A 45 -14.81 6.39 -11.81
CA THR A 45 -14.71 6.31 -10.33
C THR A 45 -15.51 7.35 -9.57
N PHE A 46 -16.08 8.33 -10.27
CA PHE A 46 -16.94 9.36 -9.70
C PHE A 46 -17.98 9.76 -10.75
N LEU A 47 -19.26 9.77 -10.35
CA LEU A 47 -20.37 10.28 -11.14
C LEU A 47 -20.90 11.52 -10.41
N GLY A 48 -20.70 12.70 -10.99
CA GLY A 48 -21.31 13.94 -10.48
C GLY A 48 -22.72 14.12 -11.02
N GLU A 49 -23.60 14.77 -10.24
CA GLU A 49 -25.02 14.98 -10.58
C GLU A 49 -25.26 15.98 -11.72
N LEU A 50 -24.24 16.69 -12.21
CA LEU A 50 -24.38 17.73 -13.22
C LEU A 50 -23.73 17.31 -14.54
N LYS A 51 -24.56 16.82 -15.47
CA LYS A 51 -24.49 16.75 -16.96
C LYS A 51 -23.14 16.94 -17.71
N SER A 52 -22.01 16.56 -17.12
CA SER A 52 -20.73 16.41 -17.81
C SER A 52 -19.83 15.50 -16.98
N PRO A 53 -19.47 14.30 -17.46
CA PRO A 53 -18.68 13.33 -16.70
C PRO A 53 -17.24 13.86 -16.52
N CYS A 54 -17.02 14.68 -15.50
CA CYS A 54 -15.68 15.06 -15.07
C CYS A 54 -15.15 13.98 -14.14
N LEU A 55 -14.27 13.15 -14.69
CA LEU A 55 -13.72 11.99 -14.01
C LEU A 55 -12.51 12.32 -13.16
N ILE A 56 -12.78 12.42 -11.86
CA ILE A 56 -11.77 12.42 -10.82
C ILE A 56 -11.44 10.96 -10.52
N LEU A 57 -10.31 10.47 -11.06
CA LEU A 57 -9.81 9.12 -10.76
C LEU A 57 -8.75 9.16 -9.67
N LYS A 58 -9.00 8.38 -8.62
CA LYS A 58 -7.99 7.93 -7.67
C LYS A 58 -7.02 7.02 -8.41
N CYS A 59 -5.89 7.54 -8.88
CA CYS A 59 -4.87 6.69 -9.49
C CYS A 59 -4.28 5.73 -8.43
N ALA A 60 -4.43 4.42 -8.67
CA ALA A 60 -3.73 3.39 -7.91
C ALA A 60 -2.57 2.87 -8.76
N PHE A 61 -1.36 3.08 -8.24
CA PHE A 61 -0.12 2.58 -8.79
C PHE A 61 0.30 1.35 -7.98
N LYS A 62 0.45 0.20 -8.62
CA LYS A 62 1.04 -0.99 -8.01
C LYS A 62 2.51 -1.01 -8.39
N LYS A 63 3.39 -1.01 -7.39
CA LYS A 63 4.82 -1.27 -7.64
C LYS A 63 4.90 -2.69 -8.20
N ASN A 64 5.52 -2.89 -9.36
CA ASN A 64 6.10 -4.20 -9.63
C ASN A 64 7.00 -4.48 -8.44
N LEU A 65 6.78 -5.62 -7.78
CA LEU A 65 7.68 -6.09 -6.76
C LEU A 65 8.98 -6.45 -7.46
N SER A 66 9.76 -5.43 -7.82
CA SER A 66 11.19 -5.56 -7.98
C SER A 66 11.64 -6.10 -6.64
N ILE A 67 11.90 -7.40 -6.65
CA ILE A 67 12.47 -8.19 -5.57
C ILE A 67 13.63 -7.33 -5.07
N GLN A 68 13.47 -6.69 -3.91
CA GLN A 68 14.53 -5.88 -3.35
C GLN A 68 15.40 -6.84 -2.54
N PRO A 69 16.58 -7.24 -3.05
CA PRO A 69 17.35 -8.36 -2.48
C PRO A 69 17.75 -8.09 -1.03
N LYS A 70 17.86 -6.81 -0.67
CA LYS A 70 18.19 -6.32 0.67
C LYS A 70 17.22 -6.73 1.78
N ASN A 71 16.02 -7.22 1.43
CA ASN A 71 14.99 -7.62 2.39
C ASN A 71 14.66 -9.12 2.29
N LEU A 72 15.44 -9.91 1.54
CA LEU A 72 15.32 -11.37 1.56
C LEU A 72 16.29 -11.95 2.59
N ASP A 73 15.85 -13.00 3.27
CA ASP A 73 16.78 -13.91 3.90
C ASP A 73 17.53 -14.65 2.79
N ARG A 74 18.76 -14.23 2.55
CA ARG A 74 19.60 -14.77 1.48
C ARG A 74 19.89 -16.26 1.67
N LYS A 75 20.00 -16.73 2.91
CA LYS A 75 20.32 -18.13 3.19
C LYS A 75 19.11 -19.00 2.86
N GLN A 76 17.94 -18.62 3.37
CA GLN A 76 16.69 -19.32 3.08
C GLN A 76 16.37 -19.31 1.57
N PHE A 77 16.54 -18.16 0.90
CA PHE A 77 16.30 -18.03 -0.53
C PHE A 77 17.19 -18.96 -1.38
N LEU A 78 18.48 -19.07 -1.02
CA LEU A 78 19.42 -19.95 -1.73
C LEU A 78 19.12 -21.43 -1.49
N GLU A 79 18.74 -21.80 -0.27
CA GLU A 79 18.34 -23.18 0.06
C GLU A 79 17.07 -23.59 -0.74
N THR A 80 16.05 -22.72 -0.79
CA THR A 80 14.83 -22.97 -1.58
C THR A 80 15.15 -23.10 -3.08
N LEU A 81 16.01 -22.22 -3.62
CA LEU A 81 16.43 -22.27 -5.01
C LEU A 81 17.19 -23.55 -5.34
N GLN A 82 18.16 -23.94 -4.52
CA GLN A 82 18.94 -25.17 -4.72
C GLN A 82 18.04 -26.41 -4.68
N GLN A 83 17.09 -26.46 -3.74
CA GLN A 83 16.15 -27.57 -3.65
C GLN A 83 15.28 -27.70 -4.90
N LYS A 84 14.84 -26.57 -5.48
CA LYS A 84 14.00 -26.55 -6.69
C LYS A 84 14.78 -26.80 -7.97
N LEU A 85 16.02 -26.32 -8.07
CA LEU A 85 16.94 -26.63 -9.18
C LEU A 85 17.34 -28.10 -9.20
N GLY A 86 17.54 -28.72 -8.03
CA GLY A 86 17.84 -30.15 -7.92
C GLY A 86 16.70 -31.09 -8.34
N GLN A 87 15.47 -30.58 -8.45
CA GLN A 87 14.29 -31.34 -8.90
C GLN A 87 14.06 -31.25 -10.42
N ASN A 88 14.75 -30.34 -11.12
CA ASN A 88 14.45 -29.97 -12.52
C ASN A 88 15.54 -30.46 -13.49
N THR A 89 16.05 -31.69 -13.26
CA THR A 89 17.14 -32.30 -14.04
C THR A 89 16.66 -33.21 -15.17
N ASP A 90 15.39 -33.14 -15.56
CA ASP A 90 14.88 -33.99 -16.63
C ASP A 90 15.23 -33.38 -18.01
N PRO A 91 16.06 -34.03 -18.85
CA PRO A 91 16.53 -33.46 -20.12
C PRO A 91 15.42 -33.25 -21.16
N ALA A 92 14.22 -33.80 -20.91
CA ALA A 92 13.07 -33.74 -21.79
C ALA A 92 12.21 -32.46 -21.61
N THR A 93 12.46 -31.67 -20.56
CA THR A 93 11.66 -30.47 -20.27
C THR A 93 12.12 -29.29 -21.13
N SER A 94 11.18 -28.65 -21.85
CA SER A 94 11.47 -27.44 -22.65
C SER A 94 11.98 -26.32 -21.74
N VAL A 95 13.01 -25.60 -22.22
CA VAL A 95 13.68 -24.50 -21.52
C VAL A 95 12.66 -23.47 -21.00
N GLU A 96 11.61 -23.19 -21.79
CA GLU A 96 10.54 -22.28 -21.41
C GLU A 96 9.80 -22.74 -20.14
N CYS A 97 9.51 -24.04 -20.03
CA CYS A 97 8.82 -24.63 -18.88
C CYS A 97 9.70 -24.53 -17.62
N THR A 98 11.00 -24.84 -17.75
CA THR A 98 11.97 -24.69 -16.66
C THR A 98 12.10 -23.24 -16.19
N THR A 99 12.11 -22.26 -17.11
CA THR A 99 12.09 -20.84 -16.73
C THR A 99 10.81 -20.42 -16.01
N GLN A 100 9.64 -20.91 -16.44
CA GLN A 100 8.37 -20.61 -15.78
C GLN A 100 8.33 -21.16 -14.36
N ASP A 101 8.79 -22.39 -14.15
CA ASP A 101 8.85 -23.02 -12.83
C ASP A 101 9.82 -22.31 -11.89
N LEU A 102 10.99 -21.90 -12.40
CA LEU A 102 11.95 -21.10 -11.65
C LEU A 102 11.37 -19.74 -11.25
N MET A 103 10.68 -19.06 -12.18
CA MET A 103 10.03 -17.79 -11.88
C MET A 103 8.90 -17.93 -10.87
N ALA A 104 8.13 -19.03 -10.94
CA ALA A 104 7.07 -19.34 -9.98
C ALA A 104 7.65 -19.59 -8.59
N ALA A 105 8.69 -20.41 -8.48
CA ALA A 105 9.38 -20.71 -7.22
C ALA A 105 9.99 -19.46 -6.56
N VAL A 106 10.67 -18.62 -7.35
CA VAL A 106 11.22 -17.33 -6.86
C VAL A 106 10.11 -16.41 -6.37
N THR A 107 8.98 -16.38 -7.07
CA THR A 107 7.83 -15.55 -6.70
C THR A 107 7.16 -16.07 -5.42
N GLU A 108 7.02 -17.38 -5.28
CA GLU A 108 6.44 -18.04 -4.12
C GLU A 108 7.29 -17.84 -2.86
N ASP A 109 8.61 -18.05 -2.95
CA ASP A 109 9.54 -17.85 -1.84
C ASP A 109 9.61 -16.38 -1.41
N TYR A 110 9.61 -15.45 -2.38
CA TYR A 110 9.54 -14.03 -2.07
C TYR A 110 8.22 -13.64 -1.37
N ASN A 111 7.10 -14.25 -1.76
CA ASN A 111 5.80 -14.01 -1.13
C ASN A 111 5.71 -14.65 0.26
N SER A 112 6.31 -15.83 0.46
CA SER A 112 6.31 -16.56 1.73
C SER A 112 7.15 -15.85 2.80
N GLN A 113 8.27 -15.24 2.41
CA GLN A 113 9.11 -14.42 3.29
C GLN A 113 8.43 -13.09 3.68
N GLY A 114 7.37 -12.69 2.98
CA GLY A 114 6.57 -11.51 3.29
C GLY A 114 7.29 -10.18 3.06
N LYS A 115 6.50 -9.10 3.07
CA LYS A 115 7.07 -7.74 3.04
C LYS A 115 7.61 -7.40 4.42
N TRP A 116 8.93 -7.45 4.58
CA TRP A 116 9.60 -6.84 5.72
C TRP A 116 9.32 -5.33 5.72
N VAL A 117 8.36 -4.91 6.55
CA VAL A 117 8.22 -3.50 6.92
C VAL A 117 9.35 -3.24 7.90
N THR A 118 10.50 -2.79 7.38
CA THR A 118 11.60 -2.32 8.20
C THR A 118 11.07 -1.18 9.07
N THR A 119 10.79 -1.49 10.33
CA THR A 119 10.42 -0.47 11.31
C THR A 119 11.66 0.32 11.63
N ASN A 120 11.90 1.41 10.91
CA ASN A 120 12.97 2.34 11.22
C ASN A 120 12.59 3.08 12.52
N PRO A 121 13.28 2.83 13.65
CA PRO A 121 12.94 3.43 14.93
C PRO A 121 13.04 4.96 14.89
N ALA A 122 14.01 5.50 14.12
CA ALA A 122 14.19 6.95 13.94
C ALA A 122 13.02 7.63 13.20
N ARG A 123 12.23 6.86 12.44
CA ARG A 123 11.00 7.36 11.77
C ARG A 123 9.73 7.07 12.57
N SER A 124 9.80 6.21 13.57
CA SER A 124 8.65 5.95 14.44
C SER A 124 8.47 7.13 15.38
N LYS A 125 7.25 7.66 15.45
CA LYS A 125 6.98 8.80 16.32
C LYS A 125 7.12 8.33 17.77
N ALA A 126 7.86 9.06 18.60
CA ALA A 126 8.12 8.67 19.99
C ALA A 126 6.86 8.48 20.85
N TRP A 127 5.76 9.14 20.48
CA TRP A 127 4.44 8.98 21.13
C TRP A 127 3.64 7.78 20.61
N TRP A 128 4.10 7.09 19.56
CA TRP A 128 3.41 5.96 18.96
C TRP A 128 3.57 4.70 19.80
N ASN A 129 2.53 4.32 20.53
CA ASN A 129 2.48 3.06 21.26
C ASN A 129 1.91 1.94 20.38
N LYS A 130 2.75 0.96 20.00
CA LYS A 130 2.37 -0.16 19.12
C LYS A 130 1.31 -1.06 19.77
N GLU A 131 1.44 -1.40 21.05
CA GLU A 131 0.52 -2.30 21.74
C GLU A 131 -0.89 -1.73 21.78
N GLN A 132 -1.01 -0.43 22.07
CA GLN A 132 -2.31 0.24 22.17
C GLN A 132 -2.93 0.55 20.80
N LEU A 133 -2.11 0.86 19.79
CA LEU A 133 -2.62 1.32 18.48
C LEU A 133 -2.77 0.19 17.46
N ASN A 134 -2.00 -0.90 17.53
CA ASN A 134 -2.02 -1.93 16.50
C ASN A 134 -3.39 -2.62 16.43
N ASN A 135 -4.00 -2.95 17.57
CA ASN A 135 -5.34 -3.55 17.61
C ASN A 135 -6.37 -2.58 17.01
N LEU A 136 -6.36 -1.31 17.43
CA LEU A 136 -7.26 -0.28 16.90
C LEU A 136 -7.09 -0.06 15.39
N VAL A 137 -5.86 -0.04 14.89
CA VAL A 137 -5.57 0.06 13.46
C VAL A 137 -6.11 -1.15 12.71
N SER A 138 -5.94 -2.36 13.26
CA SER A 138 -6.46 -3.60 12.67
C SER A 138 -7.99 -3.57 12.59
N LEU A 139 -8.68 -3.28 13.70
CA LEU A 139 -10.14 -3.19 13.80
C LEU A 139 -10.70 -2.13 12.85
N ARG A 140 -10.11 -0.93 12.84
CA ARG A 140 -10.51 0.14 11.92
C ARG A 140 -10.32 -0.27 10.45
N ASN A 141 -9.19 -0.89 10.11
CA ASN A 141 -8.92 -1.31 8.74
C ASN A 141 -9.86 -2.44 8.30
N LYS A 142 -10.22 -3.36 9.21
CA LYS A 142 -11.25 -4.38 8.99
C LYS A 142 -12.61 -3.73 8.72
N ALA A 143 -13.06 -2.83 9.59
CA ALA A 143 -14.32 -2.11 9.43
C ALA A 143 -14.36 -1.29 8.13
N ARG A 144 -13.24 -0.64 7.77
CA ARG A 144 -13.12 0.06 6.47
C ARG A 144 -13.30 -0.89 5.29
N ARG A 145 -12.67 -2.08 5.32
CA ARG A 145 -12.84 -3.07 4.25
C ARG A 145 -14.29 -3.53 4.13
N ASN A 146 -14.96 -3.77 5.25
CA ASN A 146 -16.38 -4.16 5.26
C ASN A 146 -17.26 -3.04 4.70
N MET A 147 -17.03 -1.79 5.13
CA MET A 147 -17.74 -0.62 4.62
C MET A 147 -17.61 -0.46 3.09
N LEU A 148 -16.41 -0.73 2.56
CA LEU A 148 -16.16 -0.66 1.11
C LEU A 148 -16.81 -1.82 0.33
N LYS A 149 -17.05 -2.96 0.97
CA LYS A 149 -17.69 -4.13 0.37
C LYS A 149 -19.21 -4.00 0.35
N ASP A 150 -19.80 -3.71 1.51
CA ASP A 150 -21.24 -3.94 1.70
C ASP A 150 -22.08 -2.66 1.56
N GLN A 151 -21.46 -1.48 1.40
CA GLN A 151 -22.09 -0.15 1.28
C GLN A 151 -23.29 0.12 2.21
N ASN A 152 -23.44 -0.64 3.29
CA ASN A 152 -24.58 -0.56 4.18
C ASN A 152 -24.32 0.41 5.34
N ASN A 153 -25.41 0.98 5.88
CA ASN A 153 -25.33 1.95 6.98
C ASN A 153 -24.68 1.37 8.24
N LYS A 154 -24.77 0.04 8.45
CA LYS A 154 -24.18 -0.63 9.62
C LYS A 154 -22.64 -0.61 9.57
N ALA A 155 -22.06 -0.97 8.43
CA ALA A 155 -20.62 -1.01 8.21
C ALA A 155 -20.02 0.41 8.19
N GLN A 156 -20.78 1.41 7.71
CA GLN A 156 -20.39 2.81 7.86
C GLN A 156 -20.32 3.24 9.33
N LYS A 157 -21.36 2.96 10.12
CA LYS A 157 -21.38 3.25 11.57
C LYS A 157 -20.23 2.56 12.30
N GLU A 158 -19.97 1.30 11.98
CA GLU A 158 -18.86 0.53 12.56
C GLU A 158 -17.49 1.16 12.24
N TYR A 159 -17.25 1.54 10.98
CA TYR A 159 -16.02 2.25 10.60
C TYR A 159 -15.88 3.58 11.34
N HIS A 160 -16.95 4.38 11.40
CA HIS A 160 -16.92 5.66 12.11
C HIS A 160 -16.64 5.50 13.60
N HIS A 161 -17.22 4.49 14.25
CA HIS A 161 -16.96 4.17 15.64
C HIS A 161 -15.46 3.90 15.90
N TYR A 162 -14.84 2.97 15.16
CA TYR A 162 -13.42 2.67 15.32
C TYR A 162 -12.50 3.82 14.91
N GLN A 163 -12.92 4.64 13.94
CA GLN A 163 -12.17 5.83 13.54
C GLN A 163 -12.17 6.89 14.65
N GLN A 164 -13.27 7.07 15.39
CA GLN A 164 -13.31 7.99 16.53
C GLN A 164 -12.45 7.49 17.69
N LEU A 165 -12.56 6.21 18.05
CA LEU A 165 -11.71 5.60 19.07
C LEU A 165 -10.21 5.76 18.73
N PHE A 166 -9.85 5.53 17.46
CA PHE A 166 -8.48 5.73 17.01
C PHE A 166 -8.03 7.20 17.17
N LYS A 167 -8.86 8.17 16.76
CA LYS A 167 -8.53 9.60 16.91
C LYS A 167 -8.34 9.99 18.38
N GLN A 168 -9.24 9.55 19.25
CA GLN A 168 -9.17 9.79 20.68
C GLN A 168 -7.86 9.24 21.26
N LYS A 169 -7.53 7.98 20.94
CA LYS A 169 -6.29 7.36 21.43
C LYS A 169 -5.02 8.08 20.96
N ILE A 170 -5.00 8.52 19.70
CA ILE A 170 -3.90 9.33 19.17
C ILE A 170 -3.77 10.65 19.92
N TRP A 171 -4.89 11.32 20.22
CA TRP A 171 -4.89 12.55 20.99
C TRP A 171 -4.34 12.32 22.40
N GLU A 172 -4.80 11.29 23.11
CA GLU A 172 -4.32 10.93 24.45
C GLU A 172 -2.81 10.67 24.47
N LEU A 173 -2.30 9.88 23.52
CA LEU A 173 -0.88 9.55 23.43
C LEU A 173 -0.01 10.77 23.14
N LYS A 174 -0.47 11.64 22.23
CA LYS A 174 0.23 12.90 21.93
C LYS A 174 0.24 13.84 23.13
N SER A 175 -0.91 14.03 23.78
CA SER A 175 -1.05 14.89 24.95
C SER A 175 -0.20 14.40 26.12
N SER A 176 -0.21 13.09 26.39
CA SER A 176 0.63 12.47 27.42
C SER A 176 2.12 12.66 27.12
N HIS A 177 2.53 12.42 25.86
CA HIS A 177 3.92 12.63 25.44
C HIS A 177 4.35 14.09 25.59
N TRP A 178 3.49 15.04 25.21
CA TRP A 178 3.77 16.47 25.36
C TRP A 178 3.90 16.88 26.83
N ARG A 179 3.00 16.43 27.71
CA ARG A 179 3.11 16.68 29.15
C ARG A 179 4.42 16.15 29.74
N LYS A 180 4.83 14.93 29.35
CA LYS A 180 6.11 14.34 29.78
C LYS A 180 7.30 15.15 29.27
N PHE A 181 7.24 15.61 28.02
CA PHE A 181 8.28 16.44 27.43
C PHE A 181 8.44 17.77 28.17
N LEU A 182 7.33 18.45 28.49
CA LEU A 182 7.35 19.68 29.28
C LEU A 182 7.87 19.46 30.70
N ALA A 183 7.42 18.41 31.38
CA ALA A 183 7.89 18.07 32.73
C ALA A 183 9.41 17.80 32.77
N LYS A 184 9.97 17.22 31.70
CA LYS A 184 11.41 16.96 31.59
C LYS A 184 12.25 18.23 31.39
N ARG A 185 11.65 19.32 30.88
CA ARG A 185 12.38 20.57 30.57
C ARG A 185 12.42 21.58 31.72
N GLY A 186 11.62 21.40 32.77
CA GLY A 186 11.62 22.26 33.96
C GLY A 186 11.29 23.75 33.68
N PRO A 187 11.05 24.55 34.72
CA PRO A 187 10.78 25.99 34.59
C PRO A 187 12.03 26.86 34.38
N GLU A 188 13.24 26.30 34.25
CA GLU A 188 14.51 27.08 34.20
C GLU A 188 14.75 27.85 32.88
N HIS A 189 13.76 27.87 31.97
CA HIS A 189 13.83 28.59 30.69
C HIS A 189 12.55 29.37 30.36
N ALA A 190 11.76 29.74 31.38
CA ALA A 190 10.61 30.64 31.23
C ALA A 190 11.03 32.11 31.42
#